data_AF-A0A1S2N8T6-F1
#
_entry.id   AF-A0A1S2N8T6-F1
#
_cell.length_a   1.000
_cell.length_b   1.000
_cell.length_c   1.000
_cell.angle_alpha   90.00
_cell.angle_beta   90.00
_cell.angle_gamma   90.00
#
_symmetry.space_group_name_H-M   'P 1'
#
loop_
_entity.id
_entity.type
_entity.pdbx_description
1 polymer ?
#
loop_
_entity_poly.entity_id
_entity_poly.type
_entity_poly.pdbx_seq_one_letter_code
_entity_poly.pdbx_strand_id
1 'polypeptide(L)'
;MPCPRSRCCSACFGCCGQARRLLRDDRTARRAVLATAALGMVLHLSLDFLNVYGVHPFHPLDSRWLYGDMVFIIEPVFWTALGIALALLAPNRLLRWLFAALILAAPVAFTYLGFLQWGSLAGLLLLAGVVGFMARRGGARGVVAALVACLGFIAVQGVAGQLAREQIRAALAQVDPGSRVLDLPLSAFPSNPLCWSFATITDHGGAGSYAVRLGVLSLAPGITSVAACPARFGGEPGAPAQTLSWKYREHGSLAGLRALQQDNCHFDGWLRFARVPSLVDGKATDIRFSAPGEENFSTLPYDAMAGQPCPAPVPQWERPRQDLLDGR
;
A
#
# COMPACT_ATOMS: atom_id res chain seq x y z
N MET A 1 -31.48 43.37 10.75
CA MET A 1 -30.79 43.30 9.45
C MET A 1 -30.10 41.93 9.33
N PRO A 2 -30.65 40.99 8.55
CA PRO A 2 -30.05 39.67 8.40
C PRO A 2 -28.97 39.65 7.31
N CYS A 3 -27.93 38.85 7.54
CA CYS A 3 -26.70 38.71 6.77
C CYS A 3 -26.89 37.83 5.51
N PRO A 4 -26.32 38.15 4.32
CA PRO A 4 -26.63 37.43 3.08
C PRO A 4 -25.82 36.13 2.93
N ARG A 5 -26.50 34.99 3.14
CA ARG A 5 -26.10 33.65 2.68
C ARG A 5 -26.58 33.43 1.24
N SER A 6 -25.78 33.67 0.20
CA SER A 6 -26.21 33.27 -1.17
C SER A 6 -25.15 33.02 -2.23
N ARG A 7 -23.88 33.36 -2.05
CA ARG A 7 -22.91 33.25 -3.17
C ARG A 7 -22.21 31.88 -3.31
N CYS A 8 -21.95 31.16 -2.21
CA CYS A 8 -21.31 29.82 -2.31
C CYS A 8 -22.28 28.71 -2.71
N CYS A 9 -23.54 28.73 -2.25
CA CYS A 9 -24.51 27.68 -2.61
C CYS A 9 -24.97 27.77 -4.08
N SER A 10 -25.14 28.97 -4.64
CA SER A 10 -25.61 29.11 -6.03
C SER A 10 -24.62 28.61 -7.08
N ALA A 11 -23.31 28.68 -6.81
CA ALA A 11 -22.29 28.17 -7.74
C ALA A 11 -22.31 26.62 -7.82
N CYS A 12 -22.43 25.93 -6.68
CA CYS A 12 -22.53 24.47 -6.65
C CYS A 12 -23.85 23.95 -7.23
N PHE A 13 -24.98 24.60 -6.94
CA PHE A 13 -26.28 24.24 -7.52
C PHE A 13 -26.35 24.55 -9.03
N GLY A 14 -25.75 25.66 -9.48
CA GLY A 14 -25.64 26.02 -10.90
C GLY A 14 -24.81 25.01 -11.71
N CYS A 15 -23.63 24.63 -11.19
CA CYS A 15 -22.80 23.58 -11.79
C CYS A 15 -23.51 22.23 -11.86
N CYS A 16 -24.21 21.81 -10.80
CA CYS A 16 -25.00 20.57 -10.80
C CYS A 16 -26.17 20.61 -11.80
N GLY A 17 -26.85 21.75 -11.93
CA GLY A 17 -27.96 21.92 -12.87
C GLY A 17 -27.52 21.86 -14.34
N GLN A 18 -26.40 22.51 -14.67
CA GLN A 18 -25.82 22.50 -16.02
C GLN A 18 -25.24 21.12 -16.38
N ALA A 19 -24.54 20.47 -15.46
CA ALA A 19 -24.04 19.11 -15.66
C ALA A 19 -25.18 18.10 -15.89
N ARG A 20 -26.29 18.22 -15.15
CA ARG A 20 -27.48 17.38 -15.34
C ARG A 20 -28.14 17.59 -16.70
N ARG A 21 -28.21 18.83 -17.20
CA ARG A 21 -28.71 19.12 -18.56
C ARG A 21 -27.78 18.52 -19.62
N LEU A 22 -26.47 18.72 -19.50
CA LEU A 22 -25.48 18.15 -20.41
C LEU A 22 -25.58 16.62 -20.51
N LEU A 23 -25.74 15.93 -19.38
CA LEU A 23 -25.88 14.46 -19.36
C LEU A 23 -27.21 13.93 -19.91
N ARG A 24 -28.27 14.75 -19.86
CA ARG A 24 -29.57 14.43 -20.50
C ARG A 24 -29.48 14.56 -22.01
N ASP A 25 -28.91 15.67 -22.48
CA ASP A 25 -29.01 16.07 -23.88
C ASP A 25 -27.87 15.48 -24.74
N ASP A 26 -26.71 15.15 -24.15
CA ASP A 26 -25.54 14.63 -24.86
C ASP A 26 -25.23 13.16 -24.51
N ARG A 27 -25.37 12.29 -25.51
CA ARG A 27 -25.05 10.85 -25.40
C ARG A 27 -23.56 10.60 -25.19
N THR A 28 -22.69 11.41 -25.79
CA THR A 28 -21.23 11.31 -25.67
C THR A 28 -20.80 11.67 -24.26
N ALA A 29 -21.32 12.78 -23.72
CA ALA A 29 -21.05 13.17 -22.33
C ALA A 29 -21.46 12.08 -21.34
N ARG A 30 -22.65 11.48 -21.53
CA ARG A 30 -23.11 10.36 -20.70
C ARG A 30 -22.20 9.14 -20.79
N ARG A 31 -21.82 8.73 -22.00
CA ARG A 31 -20.88 7.61 -22.21
C ARG A 31 -19.52 7.89 -21.57
N ALA A 32 -19.00 9.12 -21.69
CA ALA A 32 -17.73 9.51 -21.10
C ALA A 32 -17.73 9.46 -19.57
N VAL A 33 -18.83 9.89 -18.92
CA VAL A 33 -18.97 9.78 -17.46
C VAL A 33 -19.05 8.32 -17.02
N LEU A 34 -19.86 7.50 -17.70
CA LEU A 34 -19.95 6.07 -17.38
C LEU A 34 -18.61 5.36 -17.57
N ALA A 35 -17.91 5.64 -18.67
CA ALA A 35 -16.59 5.05 -18.95
C ALA A 35 -15.55 5.48 -17.91
N THR A 36 -15.49 6.76 -17.56
CA THR A 36 -14.55 7.27 -16.54
C THR A 36 -14.86 6.69 -15.16
N ALA A 37 -16.14 6.56 -14.79
CA ALA A 37 -16.54 5.97 -13.51
C ALA A 37 -16.19 4.47 -13.44
N ALA A 38 -16.47 3.72 -14.51
CA ALA A 38 -16.11 2.30 -14.59
C ALA A 38 -14.58 2.11 -14.56
N LEU A 39 -13.84 2.91 -15.33
CA LEU A 39 -12.39 2.87 -15.33
C LEU A 39 -11.80 3.25 -13.97
N GLY A 40 -12.34 4.28 -13.32
CA GLY A 40 -11.94 4.70 -11.98
C GLY A 40 -12.14 3.59 -10.95
N MET A 41 -13.26 2.85 -11.01
CA MET A 41 -13.52 1.70 -10.15
C MET A 41 -12.50 0.58 -10.37
N VAL A 42 -12.24 0.21 -11.63
CA VAL A 42 -11.26 -0.82 -11.97
C VAL A 42 -9.86 -0.41 -11.52
N LEU A 43 -9.46 0.84 -11.78
CA LEU A 43 -8.16 1.35 -11.35
C LEU A 43 -8.02 1.38 -9.84
N HIS A 44 -9.06 1.78 -9.10
CA HIS A 44 -9.02 1.81 -7.64
C HIS A 44 -8.81 0.40 -7.08
N LEU A 45 -9.64 -0.57 -7.48
CA LEU A 45 -9.49 -1.96 -7.07
C LEU A 45 -8.14 -2.57 -7.49
N SER A 46 -7.63 -2.19 -8.67
CA SER A 46 -6.31 -2.65 -9.13
C SER A 46 -5.19 -2.08 -8.29
N LEU A 47 -5.25 -0.80 -7.90
CA LEU A 47 -4.25 -0.17 -7.05
C LEU A 47 -4.30 -0.71 -5.62
N ASP A 48 -5.49 -1.01 -5.10
CA ASP A 48 -5.64 -1.71 -3.83
C ASP A 48 -5.04 -3.12 -3.88
N PHE A 49 -5.28 -3.86 -4.97
CA PHE A 49 -4.67 -5.17 -5.21
C PHE A 49 -3.14 -5.10 -5.23
N LEU A 50 -2.55 -4.09 -5.87
CA LEU A 50 -1.09 -3.93 -5.94
C LEU A 50 -0.44 -3.66 -4.57
N ASN A 51 -1.22 -3.26 -3.57
CA ASN A 51 -0.74 -2.93 -2.23
C ASN A 51 -0.64 -4.17 -1.32
N VAL A 52 -0.05 -4.00 -0.14
CA VAL A 52 0.21 -5.08 0.82
C VAL A 52 -1.05 -5.53 1.58
N TYR A 53 -2.08 -4.68 1.66
CA TYR A 53 -3.32 -4.97 2.38
C TYR A 53 -4.32 -5.83 1.58
N GLY A 54 -4.19 -5.89 0.26
CA GLY A 54 -4.98 -6.77 -0.62
C GLY A 54 -6.46 -6.43 -0.77
N VAL A 55 -7.16 -7.23 -1.58
CA VAL A 55 -8.59 -7.06 -1.91
C VAL A 55 -9.31 -8.39 -2.04
N HIS A 56 -10.64 -8.38 -1.93
CA HIS A 56 -11.53 -9.52 -2.17
C HIS A 56 -12.67 -9.12 -3.16
N PRO A 57 -12.34 -8.89 -4.44
CA PRO A 57 -13.24 -8.21 -5.39
C PRO A 57 -14.48 -9.03 -5.77
N PHE A 58 -14.49 -10.33 -5.47
CA PHE A 58 -15.54 -11.27 -5.84
C PHE A 58 -16.45 -11.68 -4.67
N HIS A 59 -16.27 -11.10 -3.49
CA HIS A 59 -17.16 -11.35 -2.33
C HIS A 59 -18.60 -10.90 -2.68
N PRO A 60 -19.66 -11.69 -2.36
CA PRO A 60 -19.69 -12.90 -1.54
C PRO A 60 -19.53 -14.24 -2.29
N LEU A 61 -19.25 -14.22 -3.59
CA LEU A 61 -19.12 -15.45 -4.40
C LEU A 61 -17.78 -16.17 -4.15
N ASP A 62 -16.72 -15.39 -3.96
CA ASP A 62 -15.39 -15.86 -3.56
C ASP A 62 -14.83 -14.91 -2.51
N SER A 63 -14.55 -15.45 -1.32
CA SER A 63 -14.11 -14.70 -0.14
C SER A 63 -12.59 -14.69 0.05
N ARG A 64 -11.83 -15.19 -0.93
CA ARG A 64 -10.38 -15.18 -0.90
C ARG A 64 -9.81 -13.77 -1.00
N TRP A 65 -8.72 -13.56 -0.28
CA TRP A 65 -7.90 -12.37 -0.41
C TRP A 65 -6.91 -12.51 -1.56
N LEU A 66 -6.73 -11.42 -2.31
CA LEU A 66 -5.75 -11.28 -3.37
C LEU A 66 -4.76 -10.18 -2.99
N TYR A 67 -3.46 -10.50 -3.03
CA TYR A 67 -2.38 -9.59 -2.64
C TYR A 67 -1.35 -9.46 -3.77
N GLY A 68 -1.02 -8.22 -4.13
CA GLY A 68 0.04 -7.90 -5.07
C GLY A 68 1.38 -7.67 -4.37
N ASP A 69 1.38 -6.95 -3.24
CA ASP A 69 2.58 -6.61 -2.46
C ASP A 69 3.71 -5.98 -3.32
N MET A 70 3.35 -5.00 -4.16
CA MET A 70 4.25 -4.40 -5.15
C MET A 70 4.31 -2.87 -5.09
N VAL A 71 3.17 -2.20 -4.95
CA VAL A 71 3.08 -0.73 -5.07
C VAL A 71 2.14 -0.19 -4.01
N PHE A 72 2.57 0.87 -3.33
CA PHE A 72 1.71 1.58 -2.38
C PHE A 72 0.70 2.48 -3.13
N ILE A 73 -0.53 2.58 -2.63
CA ILE A 73 -1.60 3.34 -3.30
C ILE A 73 -1.29 4.83 -3.48
N ILE A 74 -0.50 5.42 -2.58
CA ILE A 74 -0.02 6.81 -2.69
C ILE A 74 1.41 6.80 -3.25
N GLU A 75 1.58 6.30 -4.48
CA GLU A 75 2.90 6.22 -5.14
C GLU A 75 3.28 7.56 -5.83
N PRO A 76 4.34 8.27 -5.39
CA PRO A 76 4.69 9.57 -5.94
C PRO A 76 5.06 9.57 -7.43
N VAL A 77 5.50 8.44 -8.00
CA VAL A 77 5.70 8.30 -9.46
C VAL A 77 4.39 8.56 -10.22
N PHE A 78 3.26 8.00 -9.77
CA PHE A 78 1.97 8.17 -10.45
C PHE A 78 1.47 9.60 -10.33
N TRP A 79 1.56 10.18 -9.13
CA TRP A 79 1.16 11.57 -8.87
C TRP A 79 2.01 12.57 -9.65
N THR A 80 3.33 12.35 -9.72
CA THR A 80 4.23 13.23 -10.45
C THR A 80 4.02 13.12 -11.95
N ALA A 81 4.00 11.90 -12.50
CA ALA A 81 3.84 11.69 -13.94
C ALA A 81 2.49 12.21 -14.45
N LEU A 82 1.39 11.73 -13.88
CA LEU A 82 0.05 12.10 -14.32
C LEU A 82 -0.28 13.54 -13.92
N GLY A 83 0.12 13.97 -12.72
CA GLY A 83 -0.13 15.32 -12.23
C GLY A 83 0.55 16.38 -13.09
N ILE A 84 1.81 16.19 -13.50
CA ILE A 84 2.50 17.12 -14.41
C ILE A 84 1.85 17.11 -15.80
N ALA A 85 1.54 15.93 -16.35
CA ALA A 85 0.87 15.84 -17.64
C ALA A 85 -0.46 16.62 -17.65
N LEU A 86 -1.29 16.42 -16.62
CA LEU A 86 -2.58 17.09 -16.48
C LEU A 86 -2.45 18.59 -16.17
N ALA A 87 -1.51 18.99 -15.30
CA ALA A 87 -1.26 20.40 -14.99
C ALA A 87 -0.93 21.19 -16.26
N LEU A 88 -0.10 20.63 -17.14
CA LEU A 88 0.31 21.28 -18.39
C LEU A 88 -0.83 21.39 -19.42
N LEU A 89 -1.87 20.57 -19.32
CA LEU A 89 -3.09 20.68 -20.14
C LEU A 89 -4.04 21.79 -19.67
N ALA A 90 -3.87 22.32 -18.45
CA ALA A 90 -4.73 23.39 -17.95
C ALA A 90 -4.69 24.61 -18.89
N PRO A 91 -5.84 25.16 -19.32
CA PRO A 91 -5.87 26.26 -20.30
C PRO A 91 -5.34 27.58 -19.72
N ASN A 92 -5.63 27.83 -18.44
CA ASN A 92 -5.18 29.03 -17.75
C ASN A 92 -3.71 28.90 -17.33
N ARG A 93 -2.87 29.84 -17.76
CA ARG A 93 -1.41 29.84 -17.48
C ARG A 93 -1.10 29.89 -15.98
N LEU A 94 -1.85 30.66 -15.19
CA LEU A 94 -1.64 30.75 -13.75
C LEU A 94 -1.94 29.40 -13.08
N LEU A 95 -3.11 28.81 -13.39
CA LEU A 95 -3.50 27.51 -12.83
C LEU A 95 -2.55 26.39 -13.26
N ARG A 96 -2.09 26.42 -14.52
CA ARG A 96 -1.09 25.48 -15.04
C ARG A 96 0.15 25.45 -14.16
N TRP A 97 0.75 26.60 -13.91
CA TRP A 97 1.98 26.69 -13.12
C TRP A 97 1.72 26.47 -11.63
N LEU A 98 0.56 26.88 -11.11
CA LEU A 98 0.16 26.61 -9.73
C LEU A 98 0.04 25.09 -9.48
N PHE A 99 -0.64 24.35 -10.36
CA PHE A 99 -0.76 22.90 -10.23
C PHE A 99 0.57 22.20 -10.42
N ALA A 100 1.37 22.60 -11.40
CA ALA A 100 2.70 22.05 -11.59
C ALA A 100 3.58 22.28 -10.35
N ALA A 101 3.57 23.49 -9.78
CA ALA A 101 4.30 23.81 -8.56
C ALA A 101 3.81 22.98 -7.36
N LEU A 102 2.50 22.80 -7.20
CA LEU A 102 1.93 21.98 -6.13
C LEU A 102 2.39 20.52 -6.25
N ILE A 103 2.32 19.93 -7.45
CA ILE A 103 2.77 18.55 -7.70
C ILE A 103 4.26 18.39 -7.42
N LEU A 104 5.10 19.38 -7.75
CA LEU A 104 6.54 19.32 -7.51
C LEU A 104 6.93 19.62 -6.06
N ALA A 105 6.16 20.44 -5.35
CA ALA A 105 6.42 20.78 -3.95
C ALA A 105 6.23 19.56 -3.03
N ALA A 106 5.27 18.68 -3.34
CA ALA A 106 4.99 17.51 -2.49
C ALA A 106 6.18 16.52 -2.38
N PRO A 107 6.83 16.05 -3.47
CA PRO A 107 8.04 15.23 -3.36
C PRO A 107 9.17 15.90 -2.59
N VAL A 108 9.38 17.21 -2.77
CA VAL A 108 10.40 17.97 -2.03
C VAL A 108 10.09 17.96 -0.54
N ALA A 109 8.85 18.27 -0.16
CA ALA A 109 8.41 18.25 1.22
C ALA A 109 8.52 16.85 1.84
N PHE A 110 8.08 15.79 1.15
CA PHE A 110 8.17 14.42 1.65
C PHE A 110 9.62 13.91 1.76
N THR A 111 10.52 14.39 0.91
CA THR A 111 11.95 14.11 1.05
C THR A 111 12.50 14.77 2.32
N TYR A 112 12.18 16.05 2.53
CA TYR A 112 12.60 16.78 3.73
C TYR A 112 12.05 16.16 5.03
N LEU A 113 10.81 15.68 5.00
CA LEU A 113 10.16 15.02 6.13
C LEU A 113 10.62 13.56 6.35
N GLY A 114 11.51 13.02 5.50
CA GLY A 114 12.08 11.69 5.64
C GLY A 114 11.20 10.53 5.14
N PHE A 115 10.20 10.82 4.30
CA PHE A 115 9.37 9.81 3.63
C PHE A 115 9.98 9.34 2.31
N LEU A 116 10.73 10.21 1.63
CA LEU A 116 11.41 9.92 0.37
C LEU A 116 12.94 10.02 0.52
N GLN A 117 13.65 9.25 -0.27
CA GLN A 117 15.10 9.44 -0.43
C GLN A 117 15.41 10.56 -1.41
N TRP A 118 16.57 11.18 -1.24
CA TRP A 118 17.12 12.14 -2.20
C TRP A 118 17.26 11.56 -3.61
N GLY A 119 17.65 10.29 -3.73
CA GLY A 119 17.70 9.58 -5.02
C GLY A 119 16.32 9.46 -5.68
N SER A 120 15.28 9.12 -4.89
CA SER A 120 13.90 9.10 -5.36
C SER A 120 13.41 10.48 -5.79
N LEU A 121 13.74 11.54 -5.04
CA LEU A 121 13.42 12.92 -5.44
C LEU A 121 14.06 13.29 -6.78
N ALA A 122 15.35 12.99 -6.96
CA ALA A 122 16.03 13.23 -8.23
C ALA A 122 15.36 12.49 -9.39
N GLY A 123 14.98 11.22 -9.18
CA GLY A 123 14.22 10.43 -10.15
C GLY A 123 12.86 11.03 -10.49
N LEU A 124 12.11 11.52 -9.49
CA LEU A 124 10.80 12.16 -9.67
C LEU A 124 10.92 13.49 -10.43
N LEU A 125 11.92 14.31 -10.12
CA LEU A 125 12.17 15.57 -10.83
C LEU A 125 12.59 15.33 -12.28
N LEU A 126 13.43 14.31 -12.52
CA LEU A 126 13.78 13.88 -13.89
C LEU A 126 12.54 13.43 -14.65
N LEU A 127 11.70 12.59 -14.04
CA LEU A 127 10.44 12.12 -14.63
C LEU A 127 9.52 13.29 -14.97
N ALA A 128 9.33 14.24 -14.06
CA ALA A 128 8.57 15.45 -14.32
C ALA A 128 9.13 16.25 -15.51
N GLY A 129 10.46 16.37 -15.60
CA GLY A 129 11.15 17.00 -16.73
C GLY A 129 10.88 16.29 -18.06
N VAL A 130 10.97 14.96 -18.10
CA VAL A 130 10.68 14.14 -19.29
C VAL A 130 9.22 14.28 -19.73
N VAL A 131 8.27 14.14 -18.80
CA VAL A 131 6.84 14.29 -19.08
C VAL A 131 6.55 15.71 -19.57
N GLY A 132 7.10 16.73 -18.90
CA GLY A 132 6.94 18.13 -19.29
C GLY A 132 7.50 18.43 -20.67
N PHE A 133 8.67 17.89 -21.01
CA PHE A 133 9.26 18.01 -22.34
C PHE A 133 8.39 17.36 -23.42
N MET A 134 7.87 16.16 -23.16
CA MET A 134 6.96 15.47 -24.08
C MET A 134 5.62 16.21 -24.23
N ALA A 135 5.08 16.77 -23.16
CA ALA A 135 3.86 17.58 -23.18
C ALA A 135 4.03 18.85 -24.03
N ARG A 136 5.20 19.49 -24.02
CA ARG A 136 5.52 20.63 -24.90
C ARG A 136 5.53 20.25 -26.38
N ARG A 137 5.88 19.00 -26.70
CA ARG A 137 5.80 18.43 -28.05
C ARG A 137 4.39 18.00 -28.45
N GLY A 138 3.42 18.08 -27.54
CA GLY A 138 2.02 17.76 -27.74
C GLY A 138 1.38 17.21 -26.47
N GLY A 139 0.20 17.71 -26.08
CA GLY A 139 -0.47 17.31 -24.84
C GLY A 139 -0.67 15.79 -24.72
N ALA A 140 -1.10 15.14 -25.79
CA ALA A 140 -1.24 13.68 -25.85
C ALA A 140 0.09 12.93 -25.62
N ARG A 141 1.21 13.47 -26.12
CA ARG A 141 2.54 12.87 -25.91
C ARG A 141 2.96 12.92 -24.45
N GLY A 142 2.62 14.00 -23.74
CA GLY A 142 2.85 14.11 -22.30
C GLY A 142 2.06 13.06 -21.51
N VAL A 143 0.77 12.88 -21.83
CA VAL A 143 -0.08 11.87 -21.19
C VAL A 143 0.42 10.45 -21.48
N VAL A 144 0.78 10.14 -22.73
CA VAL A 144 1.34 8.82 -23.09
C VAL A 144 2.65 8.57 -22.34
N ALA A 145 3.56 9.56 -22.29
CA ALA A 145 4.80 9.43 -21.52
C ALA A 145 4.54 9.16 -20.04
N ALA A 146 3.56 9.83 -19.44
CA ALA A 146 3.17 9.60 -18.05
C ALA A 146 2.61 8.18 -17.83
N LEU A 147 1.72 7.70 -18.71
CA LEU A 147 1.18 6.34 -18.63
C LEU A 147 2.26 5.28 -18.78
N VAL A 148 3.18 5.46 -19.73
CA VAL A 148 4.32 4.56 -19.93
C VAL A 148 5.21 4.54 -18.68
N ALA A 149 5.45 5.69 -18.05
CA ALA A 149 6.21 5.74 -16.81
C ALA A 149 5.51 5.01 -15.66
N CYS A 150 4.20 5.17 -15.49
CA CYS A 150 3.43 4.44 -14.48
C CYS A 150 3.50 2.92 -14.69
N LEU A 151 3.23 2.45 -15.91
CA LEU A 151 3.28 1.03 -16.24
C LEU A 151 4.69 0.46 -16.12
N GLY A 152 5.71 1.21 -16.56
CA GLY A 152 7.11 0.84 -16.41
C GLY A 152 7.52 0.73 -14.94
N PHE A 153 7.07 1.65 -14.08
CA PHE A 153 7.32 1.57 -12.65
C PHE A 153 6.67 0.35 -12.01
N ILE A 154 5.41 0.03 -12.36
CA ILE A 154 4.74 -1.19 -11.89
C ILE A 154 5.54 -2.44 -12.30
N ALA A 155 6.01 -2.49 -13.55
CA ALA A 155 6.81 -3.62 -14.04
C ALA A 155 8.14 -3.75 -13.28
N VAL A 156 8.85 -2.63 -13.06
CA VAL A 156 10.09 -2.60 -12.29
C VAL A 156 9.85 -3.06 -10.85
N GLN A 157 8.77 -2.60 -10.20
CA GLN A 157 8.41 -3.04 -8.86
C GLN A 157 8.03 -4.52 -8.81
N GLY A 158 7.35 -5.04 -9.83
CA GLY A 158 7.06 -6.46 -9.94
C GLY A 158 8.33 -7.32 -9.98
N VAL A 159 9.31 -6.95 -10.81
CA VAL A 159 10.59 -7.65 -10.91
C VAL A 159 11.40 -7.52 -9.61
N ALA A 160 11.54 -6.30 -9.09
CA ALA A 160 12.24 -6.05 -7.84
C ALA A 160 11.62 -6.80 -6.66
N GLY A 161 10.28 -6.87 -6.59
CA GLY A 161 9.56 -7.62 -5.57
C GLY A 161 9.79 -9.14 -5.67
N GLN A 162 9.98 -9.71 -6.86
CA GLN A 162 10.35 -11.13 -6.99
C GLN A 162 11.79 -11.37 -6.50
N LEU A 163 12.74 -10.53 -6.93
CA LEU A 163 14.13 -10.59 -6.46
C LEU A 163 14.22 -10.43 -4.94
N ALA A 164 13.39 -9.56 -4.36
CA ALA A 164 13.34 -9.36 -2.92
C ALA A 164 12.87 -10.63 -2.19
N ARG A 165 11.81 -11.27 -2.68
CA ARG A 165 11.32 -12.54 -2.12
C ARG A 165 12.37 -13.63 -2.17
N GLU A 166 13.11 -13.74 -3.28
CA GLU A 166 14.19 -14.73 -3.43
C GLU A 166 15.31 -14.49 -2.40
N GLN A 167 15.78 -13.25 -2.28
CA GLN A 167 16.84 -12.91 -1.32
C GLN A 167 16.39 -13.11 0.14
N ILE A 168 15.15 -12.75 0.48
CA ILE A 168 14.64 -12.93 1.85
C ILE A 168 14.47 -14.42 2.16
N ARG A 169 13.95 -15.23 1.23
CA ARG A 169 13.85 -16.69 1.44
C ARG A 169 15.22 -17.34 1.61
N ALA A 170 16.21 -16.93 0.81
CA ALA A 170 17.58 -17.41 0.94
C ALA A 170 18.19 -17.01 2.30
N ALA A 171 17.99 -15.76 2.74
CA ALA A 171 18.44 -15.31 4.05
C ALA A 171 17.73 -16.09 5.17
N LEU A 172 16.41 -16.30 5.06
CA LEU A 172 15.59 -17.00 6.05
C LEU A 172 16.02 -18.47 6.21
N ALA A 173 16.37 -19.14 5.13
CA ALA A 173 16.89 -20.51 5.16
C ALA A 173 18.19 -20.65 5.99
N GLN A 174 18.99 -19.58 6.08
CA GLN A 174 20.22 -19.57 6.90
C GLN A 174 19.94 -19.34 8.39
N VAL A 175 18.95 -18.50 8.70
CA VAL A 175 18.63 -18.10 10.09
C VAL A 175 17.49 -18.91 10.72
N ASP A 176 16.81 -19.76 9.94
CA ASP A 176 15.71 -20.63 10.38
C ASP A 176 15.64 -21.92 9.54
N PRO A 177 16.71 -22.73 9.57
CA PRO A 177 16.80 -23.93 8.75
C PRO A 177 15.66 -24.91 9.09
N GLY A 178 14.98 -25.41 8.07
CA GLY A 178 13.86 -26.36 8.22
C GLY A 178 12.51 -25.71 8.46
N SER A 179 12.44 -24.39 8.61
CA SER A 179 11.17 -23.66 8.61
C SER A 179 10.55 -23.62 7.21
N ARG A 180 9.23 -23.80 7.13
CA ARG A 180 8.46 -23.59 5.90
C ARG A 180 7.91 -22.18 5.91
N VAL A 181 8.17 -21.45 4.84
CA VAL A 181 7.64 -20.09 4.64
C VAL A 181 6.20 -20.19 4.17
N LEU A 182 5.29 -19.70 5.01
CA LEU A 182 3.87 -19.74 4.72
C LEU A 182 3.41 -18.49 3.98
N ASP A 183 3.94 -17.33 4.33
CA ASP A 183 3.70 -16.07 3.61
C ASP A 183 4.86 -15.08 3.83
N LEU A 184 5.00 -14.15 2.88
CA LEU A 184 6.07 -13.14 2.85
C LEU A 184 5.53 -11.81 2.29
N PRO A 185 4.70 -11.07 3.05
CA PRO A 185 4.18 -9.79 2.60
C PRO A 185 5.32 -8.78 2.42
N LEU A 186 5.31 -8.11 1.27
CA LEU A 186 6.26 -7.05 0.93
C LEU A 186 5.58 -5.69 0.91
N SER A 187 6.26 -4.71 1.51
CA SER A 187 5.90 -3.30 1.49
C SER A 187 6.96 -2.54 0.72
N ALA A 188 6.56 -1.99 -0.43
CA ALA A 188 7.44 -1.21 -1.29
C ALA A 188 7.68 0.19 -0.70
N PHE A 189 8.89 0.68 -0.82
CA PHE A 189 9.19 2.06 -0.47
C PHE A 189 8.73 3.02 -1.58
N PRO A 190 8.22 4.22 -1.26
CA PRO A 190 7.68 5.12 -2.27
C PRO A 190 8.76 5.55 -3.26
N SER A 191 8.47 5.40 -4.55
CA SER A 191 9.37 5.76 -5.65
C SER A 191 10.77 5.14 -5.54
N ASN A 192 10.88 3.97 -4.92
CA ASN A 192 12.14 3.28 -4.70
C ASN A 192 11.98 1.77 -4.93
N PRO A 193 12.58 1.22 -6.01
CA PRO A 193 12.51 -0.21 -6.28
C PRO A 193 13.57 -1.05 -5.56
N LEU A 194 14.48 -0.43 -4.82
CA LEU A 194 15.61 -1.11 -4.16
C LEU A 194 15.30 -1.45 -2.71
N CYS A 195 14.63 -0.57 -1.98
CA CYS A 195 14.27 -0.76 -0.57
C CYS A 195 12.92 -1.45 -0.43
N TRP A 196 12.87 -2.48 0.43
CA TRP A 196 11.67 -3.25 0.73
C TRP A 196 11.58 -3.51 2.23
N SER A 197 10.45 -3.19 2.84
CA SER A 197 10.14 -3.68 4.19
C SER A 197 9.30 -4.93 4.02
N PHE A 198 9.50 -5.90 4.91
CA PHE A 198 8.87 -7.18 4.76
C PHE A 198 8.49 -7.76 6.10
N ALA A 199 7.44 -8.59 6.06
CA ALA A 199 7.12 -9.51 7.11
C ALA A 199 7.30 -10.94 6.60
N THR A 200 7.62 -11.87 7.48
CA THR A 200 7.59 -13.30 7.17
C THR A 200 6.78 -14.01 8.21
N ILE A 201 6.06 -15.04 7.80
CA ILE A 201 5.45 -15.99 8.71
C ILE A 201 5.85 -17.40 8.29
N THR A 202 6.40 -18.12 9.25
CA THR A 202 6.92 -19.47 9.05
C THR A 202 6.30 -20.43 10.05
N ASP A 203 6.21 -21.71 9.67
CA ASP A 203 6.02 -22.80 10.62
C ASP A 203 7.22 -23.74 10.60
N HIS A 204 7.47 -24.37 11.73
CA HIS A 204 8.32 -25.55 11.79
C HIS A 204 7.39 -26.75 11.85
N GLY A 205 7.06 -27.32 10.68
CA GLY A 205 6.06 -28.38 10.47
C GLY A 205 6.25 -29.61 11.37
N GLY A 206 5.80 -29.52 12.63
CA GLY A 206 5.94 -30.53 13.68
C GLY A 206 6.26 -29.96 15.07
N ALA A 207 6.82 -28.75 15.18
CA ALA A 207 7.19 -28.13 16.45
C ALA A 207 6.03 -27.44 17.18
N GLY A 208 4.82 -27.45 16.62
CA GLY A 208 3.63 -26.83 17.23
C GLY A 208 3.71 -25.31 17.38
N SER A 209 4.63 -24.65 16.67
CA SER A 209 4.87 -23.20 16.74
C SER A 209 4.99 -22.57 15.37
N TYR A 210 4.66 -21.29 15.30
CA TYR A 210 4.91 -20.42 14.16
C TYR A 210 5.87 -19.30 14.59
N ALA A 211 6.54 -18.69 13.63
CA ALA A 211 7.36 -17.52 13.85
C ALA A 211 6.95 -16.40 12.91
N VAL A 212 6.93 -15.18 13.44
CA VAL A 212 6.80 -13.96 12.63
C VAL A 212 8.08 -13.15 12.73
N ARG A 213 8.49 -12.54 11.62
CA ARG A 213 9.67 -11.68 11.57
C ARG A 213 9.39 -10.43 10.77
N LEU A 214 10.05 -9.34 11.14
CA LEU A 214 10.07 -8.11 10.37
C LEU A 214 11.49 -7.79 9.96
N GLY A 215 11.63 -7.23 8.76
CA GLY A 215 12.92 -6.88 8.21
C GLY A 215 12.85 -5.77 7.18
N VAL A 216 14.03 -5.29 6.81
CA VAL A 216 14.24 -4.43 5.63
C VAL A 216 15.32 -5.03 4.78
N LEU A 217 15.08 -5.03 3.47
CA LEU A 217 15.99 -5.45 2.44
C LEU A 217 16.32 -4.26 1.53
N SER A 218 17.58 -4.17 1.13
CA SER A 218 17.99 -3.46 -0.08
C SER A 218 18.49 -4.45 -1.13
N LEU A 219 17.95 -4.37 -2.34
CA LEU A 219 18.39 -5.16 -3.49
C LEU A 219 19.77 -4.73 -4.02
N ALA A 220 20.21 -3.51 -3.73
CA ALA A 220 21.46 -2.95 -4.24
C ALA A 220 22.16 -2.11 -3.15
N PRO A 221 22.76 -2.76 -2.14
CA PRO A 221 23.34 -2.08 -0.98
C PRO A 221 24.50 -1.13 -1.33
N GLY A 222 25.18 -1.34 -2.46
CA GLY A 222 26.22 -0.43 -2.96
C GLY A 222 25.68 0.89 -3.53
N ILE A 223 24.39 0.97 -3.85
CA ILE A 223 23.71 2.20 -4.29
C ILE A 223 22.90 2.78 -3.13
N THR A 224 22.17 1.93 -2.43
CA THR A 224 21.30 2.32 -1.32
C THR A 224 21.33 1.19 -0.31
N SER A 225 22.07 1.32 0.79
CA SER A 225 22.04 0.32 1.86
C SER A 225 20.73 0.40 2.65
N VAL A 226 20.46 -0.61 3.49
CA VAL A 226 19.32 -0.58 4.43
C VAL A 226 19.32 0.68 5.30
N ALA A 227 20.51 1.18 5.65
CA ALA A 227 20.67 2.40 6.44
C ALA A 227 20.25 3.69 5.73
N ALA A 228 20.26 3.67 4.40
CA ALA A 228 19.78 4.80 3.60
C ALA A 228 18.27 4.73 3.34
N CYS A 229 17.60 3.58 3.57
CA CYS A 229 16.15 3.45 3.37
C CYS A 229 15.38 4.40 4.32
N PRO A 230 14.30 5.06 3.85
CA PRO A 230 13.49 5.98 4.66
C PRO A 230 12.98 5.37 5.97
N ALA A 231 13.36 5.97 7.11
CA ALA A 231 12.95 5.48 8.43
C ALA A 231 11.44 5.39 8.62
N ARG A 232 10.70 6.34 8.01
CA ARG A 232 9.23 6.41 8.07
C ARG A 232 8.53 5.21 7.42
N PHE A 233 9.22 4.43 6.60
CA PHE A 233 8.73 3.19 5.98
C PHE A 233 9.46 1.94 6.48
N GLY A 234 10.13 2.07 7.63
CA GLY A 234 10.79 0.96 8.32
C GLY A 234 12.29 0.87 8.11
N GLY A 235 12.90 1.73 7.27
CA GLY A 235 14.36 1.79 7.10
C GLY A 235 15.10 2.05 8.42
N GLU A 236 16.39 1.73 8.47
CA GLU A 236 17.17 1.74 9.71
C GLU A 236 18.39 2.67 9.65
N PRO A 237 18.19 4.01 9.76
CA PRO A 237 19.30 4.95 9.78
C PRO A 237 20.32 4.59 10.86
N GLY A 238 21.61 4.57 10.49
CA GLY A 238 22.70 4.21 11.39
C GLY A 238 22.99 2.71 11.48
N ALA A 239 22.21 1.84 10.84
CA ALA A 239 22.57 0.43 10.68
C ALA A 239 23.86 0.28 9.84
N PRO A 240 24.60 -0.84 9.98
CA PRO A 240 25.70 -1.16 9.07
C PRO A 240 25.25 -1.13 7.61
N ALA A 241 26.17 -0.84 6.69
CA ALA A 241 25.89 -0.89 5.26
C ALA A 241 25.73 -2.36 4.78
N GLN A 242 24.57 -2.94 5.07
CA GLN A 242 24.23 -4.32 4.78
C GLN A 242 23.03 -4.42 3.83
N THR A 243 22.91 -5.59 3.18
CA THR A 243 21.82 -5.92 2.25
C THR A 243 20.49 -6.10 2.97
N LEU A 244 20.49 -6.72 4.15
CA LEU A 244 19.29 -7.10 4.88
C LEU A 244 19.46 -6.83 6.36
N SER A 245 18.43 -6.30 7.02
CA SER A 245 18.35 -6.19 8.47
C SER A 245 17.11 -6.89 9.01
N TRP A 246 17.31 -7.77 10.00
CA TRP A 246 16.24 -8.39 10.77
C TRP A 246 15.91 -7.50 11.97
N LYS A 247 14.71 -6.93 11.99
CA LYS A 247 14.30 -5.97 13.02
C LYS A 247 13.70 -6.63 14.24
N TYR A 248 13.00 -7.74 14.00
CA TYR A 248 12.17 -8.38 15.01
C TYR A 248 11.89 -9.82 14.70
N ARG A 249 11.67 -10.59 15.76
CA ARG A 249 11.24 -11.98 15.72
C ARG A 249 10.36 -12.25 16.92
N GLU A 250 9.25 -12.94 16.67
CA GLU A 250 8.35 -13.46 17.69
C GLU A 250 8.00 -14.90 17.34
N HIS A 251 7.82 -15.70 18.39
CA HIS A 251 7.34 -17.07 18.30
C HIS A 251 5.97 -17.17 18.94
N GLY A 252 5.04 -17.84 18.27
CA GLY A 252 3.71 -18.13 18.79
C GLY A 252 3.44 -19.62 18.83
N SER A 253 2.61 -20.04 19.78
CA SER A 253 2.08 -21.42 19.85
C SER A 253 0.92 -21.58 18.88
N LEU A 254 0.97 -22.58 17.99
CA LEU A 254 -0.17 -22.91 17.12
C LEU A 254 -1.38 -23.38 17.95
N ALA A 255 -1.14 -24.13 19.02
CA ALA A 255 -2.21 -24.57 19.92
C ALA A 255 -2.86 -23.36 20.62
N GLY A 256 -2.06 -22.41 21.09
CA GLY A 256 -2.55 -21.17 21.71
C GLY A 256 -3.35 -20.30 20.73
N LEU A 257 -2.84 -20.11 19.51
CA LEU A 257 -3.52 -19.38 18.45
C LEU A 257 -4.89 -20.01 18.12
N ARG A 258 -4.94 -21.34 17.99
CA ARG A 258 -6.17 -22.08 17.68
C ARG A 258 -7.17 -22.04 18.82
N ALA A 259 -6.72 -22.21 20.06
CA ALA A 259 -7.58 -22.07 21.24
C ALA A 259 -8.19 -20.67 21.31
N LEU A 260 -7.36 -19.62 21.14
CA LEU A 260 -7.86 -18.23 21.13
C LEU A 260 -8.87 -17.98 20.01
N GLN A 261 -8.65 -18.55 18.82
CA GLN A 261 -9.60 -18.46 17.70
C GLN A 261 -10.93 -19.15 17.99
N GLN A 262 -10.94 -20.26 18.72
CA GLN A 262 -12.15 -20.99 19.09
C GLN A 262 -12.90 -20.31 20.23
N ASP A 263 -12.17 -19.79 21.22
CA ASP A 263 -12.75 -19.31 22.47
C ASP A 263 -13.08 -17.81 22.45
N ASN A 264 -12.51 -17.02 21.54
CA ASN A 264 -12.70 -15.57 21.47
C ASN A 264 -13.23 -15.13 20.09
N CYS A 265 -14.52 -14.81 20.03
CA CYS A 265 -15.19 -14.41 18.78
C CYS A 265 -14.72 -13.06 18.21
N HIS A 266 -14.21 -12.15 19.04
CA HIS A 266 -13.59 -10.92 18.54
C HIS A 266 -12.28 -11.23 17.83
N PHE A 267 -11.48 -12.14 18.40
CA PHE A 267 -10.25 -12.61 17.78
C PHE A 267 -10.51 -13.40 16.49
N ASP A 268 -11.53 -14.28 16.46
CA ASP A 268 -11.93 -14.98 15.23
C ASP A 268 -12.35 -14.01 14.13
N GLY A 269 -13.16 -13.00 14.47
CA GLY A 269 -13.56 -11.95 13.52
C GLY A 269 -12.36 -11.17 12.99
N TRP A 270 -11.39 -10.86 13.86
CA TRP A 270 -10.17 -10.15 13.50
C TRP A 270 -9.23 -10.97 12.60
N LEU A 271 -9.15 -12.29 12.78
CA LEU A 271 -8.37 -13.19 11.93
C LEU A 271 -8.85 -13.21 10.46
N ARG A 272 -10.03 -12.67 10.16
CA ARG A 272 -10.51 -12.50 8.77
C ARG A 272 -9.82 -11.35 8.04
N PHE A 273 -9.13 -10.47 8.76
CA PHE A 273 -8.33 -9.37 8.24
C PHE A 273 -6.82 -9.62 8.42
N ALA A 274 -6.42 -10.21 9.54
CA ALA A 274 -5.03 -10.36 9.91
C ALA A 274 -4.26 -11.33 9.00
N ARG A 275 -3.18 -10.84 8.40
CA ARG A 275 -2.27 -11.62 7.55
C ARG A 275 -0.99 -12.01 8.28
N VAL A 276 -0.46 -11.18 9.16
CA VAL A 276 0.72 -11.51 9.98
C VAL A 276 0.43 -11.21 11.46
N PRO A 277 -0.24 -12.15 12.16
CA PRO A 277 -0.68 -11.92 13.52
C PRO A 277 0.48 -12.02 14.53
N SER A 278 0.63 -10.99 15.35
CA SER A 278 1.46 -10.94 16.57
C SER A 278 0.56 -10.90 17.80
N LEU A 279 0.91 -11.67 18.82
CA LEU A 279 0.15 -11.82 20.06
C LEU A 279 1.04 -11.44 21.24
N VAL A 280 0.89 -10.21 21.74
CA VAL A 280 1.72 -9.65 22.80
C VAL A 280 0.81 -9.02 23.86
N ASP A 281 1.04 -9.35 25.13
CA ASP A 281 0.36 -8.74 26.30
C ASP A 281 -1.17 -8.65 26.16
N GLY A 282 -1.82 -9.72 25.71
CA GLY A 282 -3.29 -9.79 25.60
C GLY A 282 -3.86 -9.02 24.42
N LYS A 283 -3.01 -8.60 23.48
CA LYS A 283 -3.37 -7.83 22.27
C LYS A 283 -2.90 -8.55 21.01
N ALA A 284 -3.75 -8.52 20.00
CA ALA A 284 -3.45 -9.05 18.67
C ALA A 284 -3.22 -7.87 17.71
N THR A 285 -2.10 -7.87 17.00
CA THR A 285 -1.75 -6.81 16.04
C THR A 285 -1.25 -7.42 14.74
N ASP A 286 -1.69 -6.87 13.60
CA ASP A 286 -1.09 -7.21 12.31
C ASP A 286 0.18 -6.39 12.13
N ILE A 287 1.32 -7.06 12.22
CA ILE A 287 2.63 -6.40 12.31
C ILE A 287 3.10 -5.77 11.01
N ARG A 288 2.36 -5.95 9.90
CA ARG A 288 2.66 -5.28 8.63
C ARG A 288 2.60 -3.75 8.74
N PHE A 289 1.85 -3.22 9.70
CA PHE A 289 1.47 -1.80 9.76
C PHE A 289 2.16 -0.98 10.86
N SER A 290 2.97 -1.58 11.72
CA SER A 290 3.71 -0.85 12.75
C SER A 290 5.07 -1.48 13.06
N ALA A 291 5.87 -0.75 13.83
CA ALA A 291 7.01 -1.34 14.49
C ALA A 291 6.54 -2.42 15.49
N PRO A 292 7.39 -3.42 15.76
CA PRO A 292 7.06 -4.45 16.73
C PRO A 292 6.80 -3.87 18.12
N GLY A 293 5.75 -4.36 18.78
CA GLY A 293 5.34 -3.87 20.11
C GLY A 293 4.59 -2.53 20.09
N GLU A 294 4.45 -1.88 18.93
CA GLU A 294 3.61 -0.70 18.78
C GLU A 294 2.21 -1.07 18.30
N GLU A 295 1.21 -0.54 19.00
CA GLU A 295 -0.19 -0.64 18.58
C GLU A 295 -0.42 0.11 17.27
N ASN A 296 -1.34 -0.40 16.46
CA ASN A 296 -1.76 0.26 15.23
C ASN A 296 -3.27 0.11 15.03
N PHE A 297 -3.78 0.58 13.89
CA PHE A 297 -5.23 0.55 13.60
C PHE A 297 -5.83 -0.87 13.57
N SER A 298 -4.99 -1.90 13.45
CA SER A 298 -5.39 -3.31 13.50
C SER A 298 -5.33 -3.90 14.91
N THR A 299 -4.84 -3.20 15.93
CA THR A 299 -4.67 -3.77 17.26
C THR A 299 -6.02 -4.08 17.91
N LEU A 300 -6.22 -5.34 18.28
CA LEU A 300 -7.37 -5.85 19.01
C LEU A 300 -6.95 -6.25 20.43
N PRO A 301 -7.47 -5.60 21.50
CA PRO A 301 -7.22 -6.01 22.88
C PRO A 301 -8.10 -7.22 23.25
N TYR A 302 -7.77 -8.40 22.73
CA TYR A 302 -8.63 -9.58 22.82
C TYR A 302 -8.91 -10.04 24.26
N ASP A 303 -7.98 -9.86 25.21
CA ASP A 303 -8.20 -10.21 26.62
C ASP A 303 -9.28 -9.33 27.26
N ALA A 304 -9.24 -8.01 27.01
CA ALA A 304 -10.24 -7.08 27.50
C ALA A 304 -11.61 -7.27 26.83
N MET A 305 -11.64 -7.92 25.68
CA MET A 305 -12.84 -8.15 24.88
C MET A 305 -13.45 -9.54 25.08
N ALA A 306 -12.77 -10.48 25.74
CA ALA A 306 -13.21 -11.88 25.84
C ALA A 306 -14.61 -12.06 26.46
N GLY A 307 -15.05 -11.14 27.34
CA GLY A 307 -16.37 -11.17 27.97
C GLY A 307 -17.44 -10.31 27.27
N GLN A 308 -17.11 -9.63 26.17
CA GLN A 308 -18.05 -8.76 25.47
C GLN A 308 -18.92 -9.56 24.49
N PRO A 309 -20.13 -9.07 24.16
CA PRO A 309 -20.97 -9.72 23.15
C PRO A 309 -20.26 -9.78 21.80
N CYS A 310 -20.35 -10.93 21.14
CA CYS A 310 -19.73 -11.14 19.85
C CYS A 310 -20.22 -10.11 18.80
N PRO A 311 -19.32 -9.62 17.94
CA PRO A 311 -19.68 -8.64 16.93
C PRO A 311 -20.65 -9.27 15.92
N ALA A 312 -21.64 -8.50 15.47
CA ALA A 312 -22.56 -8.90 14.40
C ALA A 312 -23.05 -7.68 13.61
N PRO A 313 -23.08 -7.74 12.26
CA PRO A 313 -22.60 -8.84 11.41
C PRO A 313 -21.07 -8.87 11.27
N VAL A 314 -20.50 -10.07 11.14
CA VAL A 314 -19.08 -10.27 10.78
C VAL A 314 -18.99 -10.66 9.31
N PRO A 315 -18.14 -10.00 8.51
CA PRO A 315 -17.97 -10.34 7.10
C PRO A 315 -17.46 -11.79 6.96
N GLN A 316 -18.00 -12.53 5.99
CA GLN A 316 -17.62 -13.93 5.75
C GLN A 316 -16.38 -14.05 4.87
N TRP A 317 -15.36 -13.21 5.10
CA TRP A 317 -14.08 -13.31 4.40
C TRP A 317 -13.31 -14.55 4.84
N GLU A 318 -12.55 -15.14 3.93
CA GLU A 318 -11.61 -16.21 4.28
C GLU A 318 -10.49 -15.64 5.13
N ARG A 319 -10.04 -16.40 6.12
CA ARG A 319 -8.93 -15.97 6.99
C ARG A 319 -7.64 -16.05 6.18
N PRO A 320 -6.84 -14.97 6.07
CA PRO A 320 -5.57 -15.02 5.33
C PRO A 320 -4.63 -16.11 5.83
N ARG A 321 -4.74 -16.47 7.12
CA ARG A 321 -3.92 -17.46 7.81
C ARG A 321 -4.68 -18.73 8.20
N GLN A 322 -5.63 -19.15 7.36
CA GLN A 322 -6.36 -20.40 7.54
C GLN A 322 -5.40 -21.61 7.64
N ASP A 323 -4.25 -21.54 6.95
CA ASP A 323 -3.16 -22.51 7.00
C ASP A 323 -2.52 -22.71 8.39
N LEU A 324 -2.60 -21.74 9.31
CA LEU A 324 -2.17 -21.90 10.70
C LEU A 324 -3.24 -22.58 11.56
N LEU A 325 -4.51 -22.42 11.17
CA LEU A 325 -5.67 -22.86 11.94
C LEU A 325 -6.05 -24.30 11.60
N ASP A 326 -5.82 -24.70 10.36
CA ASP A 326 -6.03 -26.07 9.91
C ASP A 326 -5.00 -26.98 10.60
N GLY A 327 -5.48 -27.90 11.43
CA GLY A 327 -4.65 -28.86 12.19
C GLY A 327 -4.00 -29.95 11.35
N ARG A 328 -3.68 -29.67 10.08
CA ARG A 328 -3.09 -30.63 9.13
C ARG A 328 -1.61 -30.39 8.93
#